data_AF-A0A2V9PFM4-F1
#
_entry.id   AF-A0A2V9PFM4-F1
#
_cell.length_a   1.000
_cell.length_b   1.000
_cell.length_c   1.000
_cell.angle_alpha   90.00
_cell.angle_beta   90.00
_cell.angle_gamma   90.00
#
_symmetry.space_group_name_H-M   'P 1'
#
loop_
_entity.id
_entity.type
_entity.pdbx_description
1 polymer ?
#
loop_
_entity_poly.entity_id
_entity_poly.type
_entity_poly.pdbx_seq_one_letter_code
_entity_poly.pdbx_strand_id
1 'polypeptide(L)'
;MELLAGGQFPAIWVPSAEQPDLRELVLHRHKLVEMRTHIKNQLQHVALNEGLQKKRQLWTERGRQWLEELPLPECTDRRRVDLLQ
;
A
#
# COMPACT_ATOMS: atom_id res chain seq x y z
N MET A 1 -16.93 41.30 -16.70
CA MET A 1 -16.65 39.89 -17.07
C MET A 1 -15.72 39.92 -18.27
N GLU A 2 -14.40 39.97 -18.06
CA GLU A 2 -13.46 40.13 -19.17
C GLU A 2 -12.08 39.52 -18.84
N LEU A 3 -12.08 38.25 -18.41
CA LEU A 3 -10.84 37.54 -18.03
C LEU A 3 -10.60 36.24 -18.82
N LEU A 4 -11.37 35.97 -19.88
CA LEU A 4 -11.21 34.75 -20.70
C LEU A 4 -10.90 35.01 -22.19
N ALA A 5 -10.86 36.26 -22.65
CA ALA A 5 -10.76 36.58 -24.09
C ALA A 5 -9.32 36.66 -24.64
N GLY A 6 -8.29 36.54 -23.80
CA GLY A 6 -6.92 36.94 -24.16
C GLY A 6 -5.95 35.84 -24.57
N GLY A 7 -6.31 34.55 -24.52
CA GLY A 7 -5.40 33.45 -24.88
C GLY A 7 -4.06 33.42 -24.12
N GLN A 8 -3.96 34.13 -22.99
CA GLN A 8 -2.71 34.39 -22.24
C GLN A 8 -2.37 33.33 -21.20
N PHE A 9 -3.18 32.27 -21.08
CA PHE A 9 -2.78 31.14 -20.26
C PHE A 9 -1.76 30.31 -21.04
N PRO A 10 -0.59 29.99 -20.46
CA PRO A 10 0.32 29.04 -21.09
C PRO A 10 -0.48 27.76 -21.35
N ALA A 11 -0.27 27.13 -22.51
CA ALA A 11 -0.88 25.85 -22.82
C ALA A 11 -0.43 24.84 -21.75
N ILE A 12 -1.22 24.72 -20.68
CA ILE A 12 -1.01 23.73 -19.64
C ILE A 12 -1.24 22.40 -20.34
N TRP A 13 -0.30 21.48 -20.20
CA TRP A 13 -0.45 20.18 -20.83
C TRP A 13 -1.74 19.52 -20.31
N VAL A 14 -2.73 19.39 -21.19
CA VAL A 14 -3.96 18.64 -20.96
C VAL A 14 -3.82 17.37 -21.80
N PRO A 15 -3.84 16.17 -21.19
CA PRO A 15 -3.79 14.94 -21.95
C PRO A 15 -4.98 14.84 -22.92
N SER A 16 -4.74 14.29 -24.11
CA SER A 16 -5.81 13.98 -25.06
C SER A 16 -6.75 12.91 -24.48
N ALA A 17 -8.01 12.90 -24.93
CA ALA A 17 -9.03 11.95 -24.48
C ALA A 17 -8.69 10.46 -24.74
N GLU A 18 -7.59 10.18 -25.46
CA GLU A 18 -7.04 8.84 -25.71
C GLU A 18 -6.04 8.37 -24.62
N GLN A 19 -5.71 9.22 -23.63
CA GLN A 19 -4.81 8.91 -22.51
C GLN A 19 -5.45 8.63 -21.11
N PRO A 20 -6.78 8.39 -20.93
CA PRO A 20 -7.35 7.98 -19.64
C PRO A 20 -6.72 6.69 -19.09
N ASP A 21 -6.45 5.73 -19.98
CA ASP A 21 -6.03 4.37 -19.62
C ASP A 21 -4.70 4.36 -18.83
N LEU A 22 -3.72 5.15 -19.24
CA LEU A 22 -2.43 5.23 -18.54
C LEU A 22 -2.58 5.79 -17.11
N ARG A 23 -3.46 6.78 -16.92
CA ARG A 23 -3.71 7.34 -15.58
C ARG A 23 -4.38 6.31 -14.68
N GLU A 24 -5.35 5.58 -15.22
CA GLU A 24 -6.03 4.51 -14.50
C GLU A 24 -5.04 3.43 -14.03
N LEU A 25 -4.13 2.99 -14.91
CA LEU A 25 -3.08 2.02 -14.56
C LEU A 25 -2.14 2.52 -13.46
N VAL A 26 -1.70 3.78 -13.54
CA VAL A 26 -0.82 4.38 -12.52
C VAL A 26 -1.54 4.48 -11.16
N LEU A 27 -2.79 4.93 -11.15
CA LEU A 27 -3.61 5.02 -9.95
C LEU A 27 -3.86 3.63 -9.34
N HIS A 28 -4.17 2.64 -10.17
CA HIS A 28 -4.37 1.27 -9.73
C HIS A 28 -3.09 0.70 -9.09
N ARG A 29 -1.94 0.86 -9.75
CA ARG A 29 -0.64 0.42 -9.20
C ARG A 29 -0.33 1.13 -7.88
N HIS A 30 -0.58 2.44 -7.80
CA HIS A 30 -0.40 3.19 -6.56
C HIS A 30 -1.24 2.59 -5.44
N LYS A 31 -2.52 2.30 -5.70
CA LYS A 31 -3.41 1.64 -4.73
C LYS A 31 -2.90 0.28 -4.29
N LEU A 32 -2.42 -0.55 -5.22
CA LEU A 32 -1.82 -1.85 -4.89
C LEU A 32 -0.59 -1.71 -3.98
N VAL A 33 0.28 -0.72 -4.25
CA VAL A 33 1.46 -0.45 -3.42
C VAL A 33 1.08 0.06 -2.04
N GLU A 34 0.08 0.93 -1.93
CA GLU A 34 -0.46 1.37 -0.64
C GLU A 34 -1.00 0.19 0.17
N MET A 35 -1.84 -0.66 -0.43
CA MET A 35 -2.41 -1.83 0.22
C MET A 35 -1.31 -2.79 0.69
N ARG A 36 -0.34 -3.09 -0.17
CA ARG A 36 0.80 -3.93 0.19
C ARG A 36 1.60 -3.35 1.35
N THR A 37 1.85 -2.05 1.35
CA THR A 37 2.59 -1.36 2.42
C THR A 37 1.81 -1.42 3.73
N HIS A 38 0.50 -1.18 3.67
CA HIS A 38 -0.40 -1.24 4.82
C HIS A 38 -0.42 -2.64 5.44
N ILE A 39 -0.60 -3.70 4.64
CA ILE A 39 -0.57 -5.10 5.10
C ILE A 39 0.75 -5.40 5.81
N LYS A 40 1.89 -5.05 5.19
CA LYS A 40 3.21 -5.25 5.81
C LYS A 40 3.37 -4.52 7.12
N ASN A 41 2.92 -3.26 7.20
CA ASN A 41 3.00 -2.49 8.44
C ASN A 41 2.14 -3.12 9.54
N GLN A 42 0.93 -3.60 9.20
CA GLN A 42 0.07 -4.27 10.18
C GLN A 42 0.70 -5.56 10.71
N LEU A 43 1.24 -6.41 9.85
CA LEU A 43 1.97 -7.62 10.27
C LEU A 43 3.20 -7.29 11.10
N GLN A 44 3.92 -6.21 10.76
CA GLN A 44 5.05 -5.74 11.55
C GLN A 44 4.62 -5.26 12.93
N HIS A 45 3.47 -4.60 13.06
CA HIS A 45 2.92 -4.22 14.36
C HIS A 45 2.54 -5.44 15.21
N VAL A 46 1.94 -6.47 14.62
CA VAL A 46 1.66 -7.74 15.31
C VAL A 46 2.97 -8.34 15.84
N ALA A 47 4.00 -8.43 15.01
CA ALA A 47 5.31 -8.93 15.43
C ALA A 47 5.92 -8.11 16.58
N LEU A 48 5.87 -6.78 16.48
CA LEU A 48 6.45 -5.88 17.49
C LEU A 48 5.70 -5.96 18.83
N ASN A 49 4.37 -6.10 18.82
CA ASN A 49 3.58 -6.23 20.04
C ASN A 49 3.94 -7.52 20.82
N GLU A 50 4.32 -8.58 20.11
CA GLU A 50 4.81 -9.83 20.71
C GLU A 50 6.34 -9.85 20.92
N GLY A 51 7.02 -8.70 20.79
CA GLY A 51 8.46 -8.58 21.00
C GLY A 51 9.35 -9.14 19.88
N LEU A 52 8.79 -9.56 18.74
CA LEU A 52 9.52 -10.12 17.61
C LEU A 52 10.09 -9.01 16.69
N GLN A 53 11.26 -8.49 17.03
CA GLN A 53 11.96 -7.48 16.22
C GLN A 53 13.02 -8.08 15.29
N LYS A 54 12.63 -8.43 14.06
CA LYS A 54 13.54 -9.07 13.06
C LYS A 54 13.88 -8.20 11.85
N LYS A 55 13.36 -6.96 11.78
CA LYS A 55 13.61 -5.99 10.68
C LYS A 55 13.42 -6.67 9.31
N ARG A 56 14.44 -6.62 8.45
CA ARG A 56 14.42 -7.24 7.11
C ARG A 56 14.24 -8.76 7.15
N GLN A 57 14.71 -9.43 8.21
CA GLN A 57 14.61 -10.89 8.34
C GLN A 57 13.16 -11.36 8.58
N LEU A 58 12.25 -10.47 8.99
CA LEU A 58 10.83 -10.81 9.13
C LEU A 58 10.19 -11.20 7.77
N TRP A 59 10.72 -10.67 6.67
CA TRP A 59 10.17 -10.85 5.32
C TRP A 59 10.81 -12.00 4.54
N THR A 60 11.58 -12.87 5.19
CA THR A 60 12.06 -14.13 4.61
C THR A 60 11.05 -15.25 4.93
N GLU A 61 11.20 -16.40 4.30
CA GLU A 61 10.38 -17.58 4.60
C GLU A 61 10.46 -17.98 6.08
N ARG A 62 11.68 -17.99 6.65
CA ARG A 62 11.88 -18.21 8.10
C ARG A 62 11.26 -17.12 8.96
N GLY A 63 11.30 -15.86 8.51
CA GLY A 63 10.66 -14.74 9.20
C GLY A 63 9.14 -14.86 9.24
N ARG A 64 8.54 -15.34 8.14
CA ARG A 64 7.12 -15.65 8.04
C ARG A 64 6.72 -16.78 8.99
N GLN A 65 7.51 -17.85 9.08
CA GLN A 65 7.27 -18.95 10.03
C GLN A 65 7.20 -18.43 11.47
N TRP A 66 8.16 -17.60 11.89
CA TRP A 66 8.12 -16.99 13.23
C TRP A 66 6.86 -16.18 13.48
N LEU A 67 6.38 -15.45 12.47
CA LEU A 67 5.17 -14.64 12.57
C LEU A 67 3.91 -15.51 12.72
N GLU A 68 3.86 -16.65 12.02
CA GLU A 68 2.78 -17.65 12.06
C GLU A 68 2.78 -18.47 13.37
N GLU A 69 3.94 -18.67 13.99
CA GLU A 69 4.11 -19.38 15.25
C GLU A 69 3.84 -18.50 16.49
N LEU A 70 3.70 -17.18 16.33
CA LEU A 70 3.44 -16.29 17.47
C LEU A 70 2.14 -16.69 18.20
N PRO A 71 2.17 -16.82 19.54
CA PRO A 71 0.97 -17.05 20.33
C PRO A 71 0.18 -15.75 20.41
N LEU A 72 -0.88 -15.64 19.61
CA LEU A 72 -1.71 -14.44 19.52
C LEU A 72 -3.11 -14.68 20.13
N PRO A 73 -3.73 -13.66 20.73
CA PRO A 73 -5.15 -13.70 21.05
C PRO A 73 -6.00 -13.98 19.80
N GLU A 74 -7.13 -14.69 19.94
CA GLU A 74 -7.95 -15.16 18.81
C GLU A 74 -8.30 -14.06 17.78
N CYS A 75 -8.59 -12.84 18.24
CA CYS A 75 -8.91 -11.73 17.34
C CYS A 75 -7.70 -11.23 16.54
N THR A 76 -6.51 -11.23 17.14
CA THR A 76 -5.25 -10.86 16.48
C THR A 76 -4.76 -11.97 15.57
N ASP A 77 -4.95 -13.24 15.97
CA ASP A 77 -4.63 -14.40 15.15
C ASP A 77 -5.46 -14.43 13.86
N ARG A 78 -6.78 -14.25 13.98
CA ARG A 78 -7.66 -14.15 12.81
C ARG A 78 -7.21 -13.05 11.86
N ARG A 79 -6.89 -11.88 12.39
CA ARG A 79 -6.35 -10.76 11.60
C ARG A 79 -5.00 -11.09 10.95
N ARG A 80 -4.10 -11.79 11.64
CA ARG A 80 -2.83 -12.25 11.06
C ARG A 80 -3.10 -13.15 9.86
N VAL A 81 -4.00 -14.12 10.00
CA VAL A 81 -4.39 -15.03 8.91
C VAL A 81 -4.91 -14.25 7.72
N ASP A 82 -5.84 -13.30 7.94
CA ASP A 82 -6.41 -12.45 6.88
C ASP A 82 -5.35 -11.61 6.14
N LEU A 83 -4.30 -11.19 6.84
CA LEU A 83 -3.19 -10.39 6.27
C LEU A 83 -2.13 -11.23 5.54
N LEU A 84 -2.11 -12.55 5.76
CA LEU A 84 -1.14 -13.47 5.14
C LEU A 84 -1.67 -14.18 3.89
N GLN A 85 -2.99 -14.13 3.64
CA GLN A 85 -3.63 -14.52 2.38
C GLN A 85 -3.20 -13.60 1.23
#